data_AF-A0A6V7Q5M3-F1
#
_entry.id   AF-A0A6V7Q5M3-F1
#
_cell.length_a   1.000
_cell.length_b   1.000
_cell.length_c   1.000
_cell.angle_alpha   90.00
_cell.angle_beta   90.00
_cell.angle_gamma   90.00
#
_symmetry.space_group_name_H-M   'P 1'
#
loop_
_entity.id
_entity.type
_entity.pdbx_description
1 polymer ?
#
loop_
_entity_poly.entity_id
_entity_poly.type
_entity_poly.pdbx_seq_one_letter_code
_entity_poly.pdbx_strand_id
1 'polypeptide(L)'
;MGVEEGAKQQINMALLPLPSSSPLSSPTTSHITKSNMSLSFLPTSLALAPNNHLLLSPASKTITPTKEEVALSSKPPPLVDLDGGVDLSLIDRSILRDHKCLKELSSWGIGGPCKYFIQVSRPSELVSAIRYCEMKRIQYLIVGRGSNCLFDDRGFDGLVILNRLDQFEVIEPGVYMVGSGYPFNRLGVRCSVEGYSGLEFAGGIPGTVGGAVFMNAGANEQDTGSVIDEVEIVTTEGEVQRLRRSDIAFGYRWSSFQEMTDLAAILSARFRLTAAEKSRERQRALLERRRRTQPIGERTAGSVFRNPLNLGISAGELIELAGLKGFEIGGAKVSPLHANFFINFNSSTSSDMLLLINHVKEEVHRVFQVQLKEEIRYVPYRN
;
A
#
# COMPACT_ATOMS: atom_id res chain seq x y z
N MET A 1 21.63 33.23 -31.75
CA MET A 1 20.87 33.14 -33.02
C MET A 1 20.98 31.71 -33.50
N GLY A 2 19.97 30.85 -33.62
CA GLY A 2 18.59 30.71 -33.11
C GLY A 2 18.39 29.19 -32.91
N VAL A 3 17.82 28.71 -31.80
CA VAL A 3 16.40 28.36 -31.60
C VAL A 3 15.72 27.82 -32.87
N GLU A 4 15.48 26.50 -32.91
CA GLU A 4 14.50 25.88 -33.80
C GLU A 4 13.46 25.13 -32.94
N GLU A 5 12.21 25.59 -33.07
CA GLU A 5 10.96 25.06 -32.53
C GLU A 5 10.70 23.65 -33.10
N GLY A 6 10.10 22.68 -32.40
CA GLY A 6 8.87 22.80 -31.65
C GLY A 6 7.66 22.34 -32.48
N ALA A 7 7.66 21.09 -32.99
CA ALA A 7 6.48 20.50 -33.63
C ALA A 7 5.77 19.53 -32.68
N LYS A 8 4.79 20.05 -31.93
CA LYS A 8 3.79 19.26 -31.20
C LYS A 8 2.79 18.69 -32.20
N GLN A 9 2.83 17.38 -32.42
CA GLN A 9 1.86 16.68 -33.25
C GLN A 9 0.58 16.44 -32.42
N GLN A 10 -0.45 17.24 -32.66
CA GLN A 10 -1.81 17.02 -32.15
C GLN A 10 -2.39 15.78 -32.82
N ILE A 11 -2.59 14.71 -32.04
CA ILE A 11 -3.36 13.54 -32.48
C ILE A 11 -4.84 13.94 -32.40
N ASN A 12 -5.43 14.19 -33.57
CA ASN A 12 -6.84 14.52 -33.74
C ASN A 12 -7.60 13.19 -33.93
N MET A 13 -8.17 12.63 -32.86
CA MET A 13 -9.03 11.44 -32.98
C MET A 13 -10.46 11.85 -33.34
N ALA A 14 -10.83 11.59 -34.60
CA ALA A 14 -12.19 11.69 -35.08
C ALA A 14 -13.05 10.58 -34.46
N LEU A 15 -14.04 10.95 -33.66
CA LEU A 15 -15.10 10.07 -33.15
C LEU A 15 -16.07 9.74 -34.29
N LEU A 16 -16.21 8.45 -34.61
CA LEU A 16 -17.29 7.94 -35.45
C LEU A 16 -18.60 7.84 -34.61
N PRO A 17 -19.76 8.22 -35.15
CA PRO A 17 -21.01 8.22 -34.39
C PRO A 17 -21.62 6.81 -34.26
N LEU A 18 -22.04 6.45 -33.05
CA LEU A 18 -22.91 5.29 -32.79
C LEU A 18 -24.39 5.68 -33.05
N PRO A 19 -25.22 4.75 -33.58
CA PRO A 19 -26.62 5.03 -33.86
C PRO A 19 -27.48 5.05 -32.58
N SER A 20 -28.49 5.90 -32.62
CA SER A 20 -29.48 6.21 -31.59
C SER A 20 -30.58 5.15 -31.45
N SER A 21 -31.04 4.91 -30.21
CA SER A 21 -32.34 4.29 -29.94
C SER A 21 -33.03 4.98 -28.76
N SER A 22 -34.25 5.44 -29.04
CA SER A 22 -35.16 6.28 -28.26
C SER A 22 -35.86 5.56 -27.08
N PRO A 23 -36.59 6.28 -26.20
CA PRO A 23 -36.96 5.83 -24.85
C PRO A 23 -38.43 5.38 -24.70
N LEU A 24 -38.69 4.54 -23.70
CA LEU A 24 -39.99 4.29 -23.06
C LEU A 24 -39.71 4.01 -21.58
N SER A 25 -40.51 4.33 -20.56
CA SER A 25 -41.64 5.22 -20.32
C SER A 25 -41.95 5.02 -18.83
N SER A 26 -42.11 6.08 -18.05
CA SER A 26 -42.74 6.02 -16.72
C SER A 26 -44.27 5.88 -16.88
N PRO A 27 -45.00 5.40 -15.84
CA PRO A 27 -45.68 6.31 -14.91
C PRO A 27 -45.74 5.70 -13.47
N THR A 28 -46.21 6.26 -12.36
CA THR A 28 -47.11 7.38 -12.03
C THR A 28 -46.99 7.67 -10.51
N THR A 29 -47.41 8.87 -10.16
CA THR A 29 -47.60 9.58 -8.88
C THR A 29 -48.61 8.99 -7.87
N SER A 30 -48.41 9.28 -6.57
CA SER A 30 -49.40 9.90 -5.64
C SER A 30 -48.80 10.07 -4.23
N HIS A 31 -48.50 11.30 -3.78
CA HIS A 31 -49.26 12.11 -2.82
C HIS A 31 -49.62 11.45 -1.46
N ILE A 32 -49.20 12.07 -0.34
CA ILE A 32 -50.07 12.73 0.67
C ILE A 32 -49.19 13.39 1.78
N THR A 33 -49.83 14.27 2.54
CA THR A 33 -49.48 15.55 3.16
C THR A 33 -48.94 15.56 4.59
N LYS A 34 -48.16 16.63 4.87
CA LYS A 34 -48.10 17.54 6.05
C LYS A 34 -48.62 17.07 7.44
N SER A 35 -47.82 17.35 8.47
CA SER A 35 -48.26 18.16 9.63
C SER A 35 -47.09 18.67 10.50
N ASN A 36 -47.20 19.93 10.91
CA ASN A 36 -46.35 20.67 11.85
C ASN A 36 -46.37 20.10 13.29
N MET A 37 -45.31 20.33 14.08
CA MET A 37 -45.44 21.05 15.37
C MET A 37 -44.08 21.35 16.02
N SER A 38 -44.09 22.44 16.78
CA SER A 38 -43.04 23.26 17.38
C SER A 38 -42.70 22.94 18.84
N LEU A 39 -41.74 23.71 19.38
CA LEU A 39 -41.42 24.03 20.80
C LEU A 39 -40.34 23.14 21.46
N SER A 40 -39.39 23.58 22.31
CA SER A 40 -38.71 24.84 22.67
C SER A 40 -37.96 24.58 24.01
N PHE A 41 -36.90 25.37 24.31
CA PHE A 41 -36.28 25.63 25.64
C PHE A 41 -35.37 24.52 26.25
N LEU A 42 -34.24 24.76 26.96
CA LEU A 42 -33.52 25.92 27.54
C LEU A 42 -32.08 25.45 27.95
N PRO A 43 -31.18 26.25 28.58
CA PRO A 43 -29.76 26.31 28.23
C PRO A 43 -28.83 25.79 29.34
N THR A 44 -27.51 25.87 29.13
CA THR A 44 -26.55 25.80 30.23
C THR A 44 -25.54 26.94 30.13
N SER A 45 -25.48 27.71 31.21
CA SER A 45 -24.56 28.81 31.51
C SER A 45 -23.20 28.26 31.96
N LEU A 46 -22.08 28.90 31.58
CA LEU A 46 -21.22 29.61 32.54
C LEU A 46 -20.08 30.35 31.82
N ALA A 47 -19.78 31.54 32.32
CA ALA A 47 -18.77 32.46 31.83
C ALA A 47 -17.56 32.55 32.76
N LEU A 48 -16.42 32.91 32.14
CA LEU A 48 -15.34 33.82 32.61
C LEU A 48 -14.44 33.48 33.83
N ALA A 49 -13.15 33.74 33.56
CA ALA A 49 -11.89 33.66 34.33
C ALA A 49 -11.83 34.68 35.53
N PRO A 50 -10.70 35.03 36.22
CA PRO A 50 -9.26 34.84 35.90
C PRO A 50 -8.21 34.70 37.06
N ASN A 51 -6.93 34.60 36.65
CA ASN A 51 -5.67 35.08 37.25
C ASN A 51 -5.20 34.62 38.66
N ASN A 52 -3.94 34.14 38.73
CA ASN A 52 -2.90 34.91 39.42
C ASN A 52 -1.44 34.53 39.11
N HIS A 53 -0.61 35.57 39.21
CA HIS A 53 0.83 35.73 38.93
C HIS A 53 1.78 34.88 39.79
N LEU A 54 3.01 34.68 39.28
CA LEU A 54 4.23 35.12 39.96
C LEU A 54 5.45 35.17 39.00
N LEU A 55 5.95 36.38 38.81
CA LEU A 55 7.28 36.72 38.28
C LEU A 55 8.24 36.86 39.47
N LEU A 56 9.49 36.41 39.32
CA LEU A 56 10.69 37.03 39.90
C LEU A 56 11.94 36.49 39.19
N SER A 57 12.77 37.44 38.73
CA SER A 57 14.10 37.32 38.13
C SER A 57 15.08 38.18 38.97
N PRO A 58 16.40 38.36 38.68
CA PRO A 58 17.38 37.63 37.85
C PRO A 58 18.74 37.40 38.57
N ALA A 59 19.71 36.75 37.88
CA ALA A 59 21.08 37.27 37.63
C ALA A 59 22.25 36.25 37.76
N SER A 60 22.88 36.02 36.60
CA SER A 60 24.33 36.00 36.34
C SER A 60 25.22 34.84 36.81
N LYS A 61 25.72 34.05 35.85
CA LYS A 61 27.15 34.08 35.44
C LYS A 61 27.42 33.21 34.21
N THR A 62 28.10 33.83 33.26
CA THR A 62 28.80 33.29 32.09
C THR A 62 29.78 32.17 32.43
N ILE A 63 29.69 31.03 31.73
CA ILE A 63 30.84 30.24 31.25
C ILE A 63 30.41 29.59 29.91
N THR A 64 31.01 30.03 28.81
CA THR A 64 31.06 29.30 27.54
C THR A 64 32.16 28.25 27.61
N PRO A 65 31.93 26.98 27.25
CA PRO A 65 32.96 26.12 26.71
C PRO A 65 32.88 26.12 25.18
N THR A 66 34.08 26.16 24.61
CA THR A 66 34.47 26.20 23.21
C THR A 66 34.06 24.96 22.43
N LYS A 67 33.88 25.16 21.12
CA LYS A 67 33.76 24.12 20.09
C LYS A 67 34.97 23.20 20.12
N GLU A 68 34.79 21.96 20.53
CA GLU A 68 35.43 20.71 20.07
C GLU A 68 35.12 19.65 21.14
N GLU A 69 34.88 18.41 20.71
CA GLU A 69 34.41 17.26 21.51
C GLU A 69 32.93 17.28 21.91
N VAL A 70 32.05 16.80 21.03
CA VAL A 70 31.28 15.53 21.17
C VAL A 70 30.57 15.32 19.82
N ALA A 71 31.32 14.81 18.85
CA ALA A 71 30.76 14.16 17.67
C ALA A 71 30.91 12.65 17.86
N LEU A 72 30.19 12.08 18.83
CA LEU A 72 29.87 10.66 18.81
C LEU A 72 28.41 10.53 18.42
N SER A 73 28.21 10.12 17.17
CA SER A 73 26.99 9.55 16.64
C SER A 73 26.53 8.38 17.52
N SER A 74 25.75 8.66 18.57
CA SER A 74 24.96 7.64 19.24
C SER A 74 23.73 7.37 18.37
N LYS A 75 23.84 6.35 17.50
CA LYS A 75 22.64 5.73 16.94
C LYS A 75 21.76 5.32 18.13
N PRO A 76 20.50 5.76 18.22
CA PRO A 76 19.62 5.29 19.27
C PRO A 76 19.52 3.76 19.18
N PRO A 77 19.49 3.04 20.31
CA PRO A 77 19.45 1.58 20.31
C PRO A 77 18.23 1.08 19.52
N PRO A 78 18.35 -0.06 18.82
CA PRO A 78 17.20 -0.67 18.14
C PRO A 78 16.05 -0.86 19.15
N LEU A 79 14.84 -0.48 18.76
CA LEU A 79 13.62 -0.64 19.56
C LEU A 79 13.18 -2.11 19.60
N VAL A 80 13.77 -2.92 18.72
CA VAL A 80 13.62 -4.36 18.72
C VAL A 80 14.67 -4.96 19.64
N ASP A 81 14.23 -5.34 20.82
CA ASP A 81 15.01 -6.19 21.71
C ASP A 81 15.19 -7.57 21.05
N LEU A 82 16.37 -7.79 20.46
CA LEU A 82 16.80 -9.08 19.92
C LEU A 82 17.53 -9.93 20.98
N ASP A 83 17.57 -9.50 22.25
CA ASP A 83 18.29 -10.21 23.32
C ASP A 83 17.60 -11.52 23.73
N GLY A 84 16.39 -11.77 23.25
CA GLY A 84 15.80 -13.11 23.20
C GLY A 84 16.54 -13.95 22.17
N GLY A 85 17.57 -14.68 22.59
CA GLY A 85 18.37 -15.56 21.76
C GLY A 85 17.53 -16.37 20.75
N VAL A 86 18.06 -16.49 19.53
CA VAL A 86 17.38 -17.16 18.40
C VAL A 86 17.12 -18.63 18.75
N ASP A 87 15.88 -18.95 19.10
CA ASP A 87 15.48 -20.34 19.29
C ASP A 87 15.07 -20.97 17.95
N LEU A 88 16.07 -21.44 17.22
CA LEU A 88 15.88 -22.17 15.96
C LEU A 88 15.04 -23.44 16.14
N SER A 89 15.02 -24.02 17.35
CA SER A 89 14.23 -25.22 17.63
C SER A 89 12.73 -24.91 17.75
N LEU A 90 12.38 -23.74 18.31
CA LEU A 90 11.02 -23.21 18.31
C LEU A 90 10.52 -22.91 16.90
N ILE A 91 11.37 -22.30 16.06
CA ILE A 91 11.02 -22.05 14.66
C ILE A 91 10.76 -23.36 13.91
N ASP A 92 11.64 -24.37 14.05
CA ASP A 92 11.49 -25.66 13.36
C ASP A 92 10.18 -26.37 13.73
N ARG A 93 9.75 -26.27 15.00
CA ARG A 93 8.47 -26.81 15.50
C ARG A 93 7.25 -26.01 15.03
N SER A 94 7.42 -24.70 14.82
CA SER A 94 6.35 -23.78 14.40
C SER A 94 6.09 -23.81 12.89
N ILE A 95 7.05 -24.33 12.10
CA ILE A 95 6.87 -24.50 10.66
C ILE A 95 5.83 -25.59 10.39
N LEU A 96 4.73 -25.17 9.79
CA LEU A 96 3.76 -26.07 9.19
C LEU A 96 4.36 -26.65 7.91
N ARG A 97 4.42 -27.98 7.86
CA ARG A 97 4.88 -28.75 6.69
C ARG A 97 3.72 -29.23 5.82
N ASP A 98 2.51 -28.84 6.22
CA ASP A 98 1.29 -29.08 5.46
C ASP A 98 1.17 -28.02 4.35
N HIS A 99 0.74 -28.47 3.18
CA HIS A 99 0.61 -27.75 1.91
C HIS A 99 -0.35 -26.54 1.94
N LYS A 100 -0.08 -25.51 2.76
CA LYS A 100 -0.88 -24.29 2.87
C LYS A 100 -1.02 -23.63 1.50
N CYS A 101 -2.25 -23.43 1.04
CA CYS A 101 -2.51 -22.90 -0.29
C CYS A 101 -2.36 -21.37 -0.34
N LEU A 102 -1.57 -20.88 -1.29
CA LEU A 102 -1.27 -19.46 -1.47
C LEU A 102 -2.47 -18.64 -1.94
N LYS A 103 -3.46 -19.26 -2.60
CA LYS A 103 -4.75 -18.63 -2.87
C LYS A 103 -5.46 -18.09 -1.63
N GLU A 104 -5.22 -18.66 -0.44
CA GLU A 104 -5.79 -18.18 0.82
C GLU A 104 -5.10 -16.92 1.35
N LEU A 105 -3.88 -16.65 0.86
CA LEU A 105 -3.08 -15.48 1.19
C LEU A 105 -3.16 -14.39 0.12
N SER A 106 -3.81 -14.67 -1.01
CA SER A 106 -3.88 -13.82 -2.20
C SER A 106 -5.23 -13.12 -2.31
N SER A 107 -5.19 -11.81 -2.59
CA SER A 107 -6.41 -11.05 -2.94
C SER A 107 -7.07 -11.55 -4.23
N TRP A 108 -6.28 -12.09 -5.16
CA TRP A 108 -6.79 -12.72 -6.38
C TRP A 108 -7.41 -14.09 -6.11
N GLY A 109 -7.10 -14.74 -4.98
CA GLY A 109 -7.52 -16.11 -4.74
C GLY A 109 -6.90 -17.12 -5.71
N ILE A 110 -5.67 -16.84 -6.18
CA ILE A 110 -4.89 -17.67 -7.10
C ILE A 110 -3.59 -18.10 -6.39
N GLY A 111 -3.17 -19.36 -6.60
CA GLY A 111 -1.92 -19.89 -6.06
C GLY A 111 -2.06 -21.26 -5.39
N GLY A 112 -1.09 -22.12 -5.69
CA GLY A 112 -0.98 -23.49 -5.19
C GLY A 112 -0.42 -23.62 -3.78
N PRO A 113 -0.08 -24.82 -3.32
CA PRO A 113 0.46 -25.06 -1.98
C PRO A 113 1.92 -24.65 -1.82
N CYS A 114 2.29 -24.02 -0.70
CA CYS A 114 3.70 -23.88 -0.34
C CYS A 114 4.21 -25.13 0.39
N LYS A 115 5.53 -25.36 0.32
CA LYS A 115 6.19 -26.49 0.98
C LYS A 115 6.28 -26.34 2.48
N TYR A 116 6.60 -25.13 2.93
CA TYR A 116 6.66 -24.78 4.34
C TYR A 116 5.90 -23.48 4.58
N PHE A 117 5.27 -23.35 5.74
CA PHE A 117 4.55 -22.15 6.13
C PHE A 117 4.81 -21.79 7.59
N ILE A 118 4.98 -20.51 7.87
CA ILE A 118 5.00 -19.97 9.23
C ILE A 118 4.32 -18.60 9.25
N GLN A 119 3.66 -18.28 10.36
CA GLN A 119 3.18 -16.93 10.64
C GLN A 119 4.03 -16.34 11.77
N VAL A 120 4.44 -15.08 11.61
CA VAL A 120 5.25 -14.35 12.60
C VAL A 120 4.55 -13.07 13.00
N SER A 121 4.53 -12.78 14.30
CA SER A 121 3.90 -11.59 14.88
C SER A 121 4.90 -10.70 15.64
N ARG A 122 6.12 -11.19 15.84
CA ARG A 122 7.20 -10.45 16.52
C ARG A 122 8.41 -10.29 15.61
N PRO A 123 9.16 -9.18 15.71
CA PRO A 123 10.40 -9.01 14.96
C PRO A 123 11.40 -10.14 15.18
N SER A 124 11.59 -10.59 16.42
CA SER A 124 12.51 -11.69 16.74
C SER A 124 12.13 -13.01 16.05
N GLU A 125 10.84 -13.32 15.92
CA GLU A 125 10.35 -14.50 15.19
C GLU A 125 10.67 -14.40 13.68
N LEU A 126 10.46 -13.21 13.09
CA LEU A 126 10.77 -12.96 11.68
C LEU A 126 12.27 -13.11 11.41
N VAL A 127 13.13 -12.50 12.23
CA VAL A 127 14.59 -12.62 12.11
C VAL A 127 15.02 -14.08 12.28
N SER A 128 14.43 -14.80 13.24
CA SER A 128 14.74 -16.21 13.48
C SER A 128 14.32 -17.11 12.32
N ALA A 129 13.17 -16.85 11.70
CA ALA A 129 12.70 -17.57 10.51
C ALA A 129 13.61 -17.35 9.30
N ILE A 130 14.08 -16.11 9.08
CA ILE A 130 15.05 -15.79 8.03
C ILE A 130 16.37 -16.52 8.27
N ARG A 131 16.94 -16.43 9.49
CA ARG A 131 18.18 -17.13 9.85
C ARG A 131 18.07 -18.65 9.72
N TYR A 132 16.92 -19.22 10.07
CA TYR A 132 16.65 -20.64 9.86
C TYR A 132 16.71 -21.02 8.38
N CYS A 133 16.12 -20.19 7.50
CA CYS A 133 16.15 -20.41 6.05
C CYS A 133 17.57 -20.36 5.50
N GLU A 134 18.37 -19.37 5.88
CA GLU A 134 19.78 -19.25 5.49
C GLU A 134 20.59 -20.48 5.91
N MET A 135 20.48 -20.87 7.19
CA MET A 135 21.20 -22.04 7.73
C MET A 135 20.83 -23.35 7.00
N LYS A 136 19.54 -23.53 6.67
CA LYS A 136 19.04 -24.74 5.99
C LYS A 136 19.09 -24.65 4.47
N ARG A 137 19.51 -23.51 3.91
CA ARG A 137 19.46 -23.21 2.47
C ARG A 137 18.07 -23.40 1.87
N ILE A 138 17.05 -22.97 2.62
CA ILE A 138 15.65 -22.99 2.18
C ILE A 138 15.33 -21.63 1.59
N GLN A 139 14.83 -21.61 0.34
CA GLN A 139 14.29 -20.39 -0.25
C GLN A 139 13.07 -19.93 0.53
N TYR A 140 12.94 -18.63 0.76
CA TYR A 140 11.81 -18.08 1.50
C TYR A 140 11.12 -16.92 0.79
N LEU A 141 9.88 -16.67 1.17
CA LEU A 141 9.07 -15.56 0.70
C LEU A 141 8.33 -14.93 1.87
N ILE A 142 8.50 -13.62 2.05
CA ILE A 142 7.73 -12.86 3.04
C ILE A 142 6.47 -12.32 2.38
N VAL A 143 5.32 -12.67 2.95
CA VAL A 143 4.02 -12.25 2.43
C VAL A 143 3.30 -11.40 3.47
N GLY A 144 2.85 -10.20 3.05
CA GLY A 144 1.92 -9.39 3.83
C GLY A 144 0.49 -9.90 3.69
N ARG A 145 -0.30 -9.25 2.83
CA ARG A 145 -1.69 -9.65 2.49
C ARG A 145 -1.86 -10.22 1.08
N GLY A 146 -0.76 -10.47 0.37
CA GLY A 146 -0.77 -10.96 -1.02
C GLY A 146 -1.65 -10.13 -1.96
N SER A 147 -1.76 -8.83 -1.70
CA SER A 147 -2.64 -7.92 -2.45
C SER A 147 -2.04 -7.36 -3.73
N ASN A 148 -0.77 -7.69 -4.01
CA ASN A 148 -0.01 -7.28 -5.20
C ASN A 148 0.79 -8.45 -5.79
N CYS A 149 0.34 -9.69 -5.58
CA CYS A 149 1.08 -10.89 -6.00
C CYS A 149 0.23 -11.80 -6.86
N LEU A 150 0.81 -12.28 -7.98
CA LEU A 150 0.33 -13.44 -8.71
C LEU A 150 1.17 -14.66 -8.31
N PHE A 151 0.57 -15.57 -7.55
CA PHE A 151 1.20 -16.83 -7.16
C PHE A 151 0.95 -17.91 -8.21
N ASP A 152 1.96 -18.72 -8.48
CA ASP A 152 1.88 -19.89 -9.35
C ASP A 152 0.93 -20.96 -8.77
N ASP A 153 0.11 -21.61 -9.60
CA ASP A 153 -0.78 -22.69 -9.15
C ASP A 153 -0.05 -23.97 -8.73
N ARG A 154 1.22 -24.13 -9.13
CA ARG A 154 2.10 -25.18 -8.58
C ARG A 154 2.50 -24.89 -7.13
N GLY A 155 2.38 -23.63 -6.69
CA GLY A 155 2.67 -23.20 -5.33
C GLY A 155 4.05 -22.56 -5.17
N PHE A 156 4.76 -22.88 -4.07
CA PHE A 156 6.09 -22.33 -3.78
C PHE A 156 6.98 -23.40 -3.11
N ASP A 157 8.11 -23.74 -3.73
CA ASP A 157 9.10 -24.72 -3.22
C ASP A 157 10.05 -24.09 -2.20
N GLY A 158 9.48 -23.63 -1.09
CA GLY A 158 10.20 -22.93 -0.03
C GLY A 158 9.35 -22.61 1.20
N LEU A 159 9.87 -21.78 2.10
CA LEU A 159 9.16 -21.28 3.28
C LEU A 159 8.42 -19.99 2.97
N VAL A 160 7.09 -20.01 3.16
CA VAL A 160 6.29 -18.79 3.16
C VAL A 160 6.15 -18.26 4.58
N ILE A 161 6.63 -17.05 4.80
CA ILE A 161 6.59 -16.33 6.07
C ILE A 161 5.47 -15.29 5.98
N LEU A 162 4.35 -15.56 6.66
CA LEU A 162 3.24 -14.61 6.75
C LEU A 162 3.53 -13.56 7.82
N ASN A 163 3.79 -12.34 7.40
CA ASN A 163 4.12 -11.23 8.28
C ASN A 163 2.85 -10.63 8.92
N ARG A 164 2.80 -10.68 10.26
CA ARG A 164 1.75 -10.13 11.12
C ARG A 164 2.32 -9.25 12.25
N LEU A 165 3.47 -8.61 12.04
CA LEU A 165 3.99 -7.57 12.92
C LEU A 165 3.02 -6.37 12.91
N ASP A 166 2.04 -6.36 13.81
CA ASP A 166 0.94 -5.39 13.87
C ASP A 166 1.06 -4.39 15.03
N GLN A 167 2.28 -4.24 15.53
CA GLN A 167 2.69 -3.21 16.49
C GLN A 167 2.25 -1.82 15.97
N PHE A 168 1.68 -1.00 16.86
CA PHE A 168 1.35 0.40 16.57
C PHE A 168 1.65 1.21 17.81
N GLU A 169 2.59 2.13 17.69
CA GLU A 169 3.04 3.00 18.76
C GLU A 169 2.86 4.47 18.35
N VAL A 170 2.29 5.27 19.25
CA VAL A 170 2.23 6.73 19.11
C VAL A 170 3.47 7.29 19.79
N ILE A 171 4.39 7.85 19.00
CA ILE A 171 5.62 8.46 19.53
C ILE A 171 5.30 9.86 20.07
N GLU A 172 4.58 10.64 19.26
CA GLU A 172 4.06 11.96 19.59
C GLU A 172 2.81 12.22 18.71
N PRO A 173 1.99 13.25 18.99
CA PRO A 173 0.82 13.54 18.18
C PRO A 173 1.16 13.71 16.69
N GLY A 174 0.65 12.81 15.84
CA GLY A 174 0.92 12.80 14.39
C GLY A 174 2.17 12.02 13.97
N VAL A 175 2.88 11.39 14.91
CA VAL A 175 4.04 10.55 14.62
C VAL A 175 3.85 9.15 15.17
N TYR A 176 3.96 8.16 14.28
CA TYR A 176 3.60 6.78 14.58
C TYR A 176 4.70 5.84 14.14
N MET A 177 5.11 4.92 15.02
CA MET A 177 5.92 3.76 14.65
C MET A 177 4.99 2.57 14.43
N VAL A 178 5.03 1.98 13.23
CA VAL A 178 4.04 0.97 12.82
C VAL A 178 4.74 -0.25 12.24
N GLY A 179 4.40 -1.43 12.76
CA GLY A 179 4.94 -2.70 12.29
C GLY A 179 4.57 -3.01 10.84
N SER A 180 5.45 -3.69 10.13
CA SER A 180 5.34 -3.95 8.69
C SER A 180 4.21 -4.91 8.30
N GLY A 181 3.66 -5.66 9.26
CA GLY A 181 2.47 -6.49 9.11
C GLY A 181 1.15 -5.74 9.35
N TYR A 182 1.18 -4.50 9.85
CA TYR A 182 -0.02 -3.72 10.15
C TYR A 182 -0.82 -3.43 8.87
N PRO A 183 -2.17 -3.58 8.86
CA PRO A 183 -2.97 -3.29 7.68
C PRO A 183 -2.89 -1.81 7.25
N PHE A 184 -2.46 -1.55 6.01
CA PHE A 184 -2.17 -0.19 5.55
C PHE A 184 -3.42 0.70 5.46
N ASN A 185 -4.56 0.11 5.05
CA ASN A 185 -5.85 0.78 5.09
C ASN A 185 -6.27 1.19 6.50
N ARG A 186 -6.03 0.34 7.50
CA ARG A 186 -6.35 0.65 8.90
C ARG A 186 -5.52 1.83 9.39
N LEU A 187 -4.25 1.91 9.00
CA LEU A 187 -3.37 3.04 9.34
C LEU A 187 -3.96 4.35 8.79
N GLY A 188 -4.27 4.39 7.48
CA GLY A 188 -4.83 5.59 6.85
C GLY A 188 -6.16 6.05 7.46
N VAL A 189 -7.07 5.10 7.74
CA VAL A 189 -8.35 5.40 8.42
C VAL A 189 -8.10 5.97 9.82
N ARG A 190 -7.23 5.34 10.61
CA ARG A 190 -6.93 5.75 11.97
C ARG A 190 -6.35 7.16 12.03
N CYS A 191 -5.30 7.43 11.27
CA CYS A 191 -4.66 8.75 11.22
C CYS A 191 -5.65 9.86 10.79
N SER A 192 -6.52 9.56 9.81
CA SER A 192 -7.52 10.53 9.35
C SER A 192 -8.60 10.80 10.42
N VAL A 193 -8.99 9.79 11.21
CA VAL A 193 -9.94 9.96 12.32
C VAL A 193 -9.32 10.75 13.47
N GLU A 194 -8.02 10.57 13.72
CA GLU A 194 -7.24 11.32 14.71
C GLU A 194 -6.93 12.76 14.27
N GLY A 195 -7.29 13.16 13.05
CA GLY A 195 -7.13 14.54 12.57
C GLY A 195 -5.80 14.81 11.87
N TYR A 196 -5.14 13.79 11.32
CA TYR A 196 -3.85 13.91 10.64
C TYR A 196 -3.94 13.65 9.14
N SER A 197 -3.24 14.47 8.36
CA SER A 197 -3.12 14.41 6.91
C SER A 197 -1.79 13.80 6.46
N GLY A 198 -1.84 13.11 5.33
CA GLY A 198 -0.73 12.48 4.63
C GLY A 198 -0.97 11.01 4.30
N LEU A 199 -2.03 10.39 4.85
CA LEU A 199 -2.39 8.98 4.61
C LEU A 199 -3.89 8.79 4.33
N GLU A 200 -4.64 9.84 4.01
CA GLU A 200 -6.07 9.73 3.68
C GLU A 200 -6.32 8.74 2.54
N PHE A 201 -5.43 8.73 1.54
CA PHE A 201 -5.48 7.84 0.37
C PHE A 201 -5.28 6.36 0.73
N ALA A 202 -4.54 6.08 1.81
CA ALA A 202 -4.21 4.74 2.24
C ALA A 202 -5.45 3.98 2.74
N GLY A 203 -6.48 4.69 3.22
CA GLY A 203 -7.69 4.08 3.79
C GLY A 203 -8.43 3.09 2.87
N GLY A 204 -8.21 3.16 1.55
CA GLY A 204 -8.76 2.22 0.57
C GLY A 204 -7.74 1.30 -0.11
N ILE A 205 -6.48 1.29 0.34
CA ILE A 205 -5.41 0.48 -0.25
C ILE A 205 -5.27 -0.83 0.55
N PRO A 206 -5.52 -2.00 -0.06
CA PRO A 206 -5.25 -3.28 0.59
C PRO A 206 -3.74 -3.51 0.73
N GLY A 207 -3.34 -4.32 1.69
CA GLY A 207 -1.93 -4.61 1.95
C GLY A 207 -1.52 -4.36 3.39
N THR A 208 -0.23 -4.45 3.63
CA THR A 208 0.38 -4.13 4.92
C THR A 208 1.32 -2.94 4.77
N VAL A 209 1.71 -2.32 5.89
CA VAL A 209 2.66 -1.21 5.93
C VAL A 209 3.98 -1.57 5.24
N GLY A 210 4.54 -2.77 5.47
CA GLY A 210 5.76 -3.21 4.82
C GLY A 210 5.64 -3.27 3.30
N GLY A 211 4.52 -3.82 2.80
CA GLY A 211 4.23 -3.82 1.37
C GLY A 211 4.04 -2.42 0.79
N ALA A 212 3.40 -1.52 1.55
CA ALA A 212 3.20 -0.13 1.15
C ALA A 212 4.51 0.65 1.05
N VAL A 213 5.43 0.46 2.01
CA VAL A 213 6.78 1.03 1.97
C VAL A 213 7.57 0.46 0.80
N PHE A 214 7.62 -0.86 0.65
CA PHE A 214 8.36 -1.55 -0.42
C PHE A 214 7.92 -1.10 -1.82
N MET A 215 6.61 -0.97 -2.04
CA MET A 215 6.05 -0.57 -3.34
C MET A 215 5.92 0.95 -3.51
N ASN A 216 6.23 1.76 -2.50
CA ASN A 216 5.78 3.15 -2.41
C ASN A 216 4.30 3.30 -2.82
N ALA A 217 3.43 2.57 -2.11
CA ALA A 217 2.01 2.53 -2.42
C ALA A 217 1.44 3.94 -2.41
N GLY A 218 0.62 4.26 -3.41
CA GLY A 218 0.11 5.60 -3.60
C GLY A 218 -1.19 5.62 -4.39
N ALA A 219 -1.98 6.66 -4.19
CA ALA A 219 -3.16 6.94 -4.96
C ALA A 219 -3.51 8.42 -4.85
N ASN A 220 -4.21 8.96 -5.85
CA ASN A 220 -4.68 10.34 -5.81
C ASN A 220 -3.54 11.35 -5.57
N GLU A 221 -2.43 11.17 -6.31
CA GLU A 221 -1.23 12.02 -6.28
C GLU A 221 -0.46 12.03 -4.95
N GLN A 222 -0.83 11.14 -4.02
CA GLN A 222 -0.12 10.93 -2.78
C GLN A 222 0.53 9.55 -2.77
N ASP A 223 1.66 9.45 -2.09
CA ASP A 223 2.41 8.21 -1.92
C ASP A 223 2.93 8.05 -0.49
N THR A 224 3.28 6.82 -0.15
CA THR A 224 3.72 6.45 1.20
C THR A 224 5.01 7.18 1.56
N GLY A 225 5.95 7.29 0.63
CA GLY A 225 7.27 7.90 0.83
C GLY A 225 7.22 9.38 1.21
N SER A 226 6.12 10.08 0.91
CA SER A 226 5.90 11.49 1.29
C SER A 226 5.79 11.74 2.80
N VAL A 227 5.44 10.71 3.58
CA VAL A 227 5.20 10.80 5.03
C VAL A 227 6.12 9.91 5.86
N ILE A 228 7.04 9.18 5.21
CA ILE A 228 8.04 8.36 5.89
C ILE A 228 9.11 9.26 6.50
N ASP A 229 9.41 9.01 7.77
CA ASP A 229 10.50 9.65 8.51
C ASP A 229 11.68 8.67 8.69
N GLU A 230 11.38 7.40 8.97
CA GLU A 230 12.36 6.33 9.19
C GLU A 230 11.75 4.95 8.84
N VAL A 231 12.59 3.99 8.43
CA VAL A 231 12.20 2.59 8.23
C VAL A 231 13.22 1.70 8.95
N GLU A 232 12.73 0.73 9.72
CA GLU A 232 13.56 -0.32 10.29
C GLU A 232 13.52 -1.56 9.39
N ILE A 233 14.70 -2.08 9.05
CA ILE A 233 14.86 -3.27 8.23
C ILE A 233 15.73 -4.30 8.95
N VAL A 234 15.69 -5.53 8.46
CA VAL A 234 16.68 -6.56 8.75
C VAL A 234 17.39 -6.96 7.46
N THR A 235 18.71 -7.10 7.51
CA THR A 235 19.52 -7.58 6.37
C THR A 235 19.57 -9.09 6.29
N THR A 236 20.12 -9.63 5.20
CA THR A 236 20.36 -11.07 5.00
C THR A 236 21.27 -11.69 6.07
N GLU A 237 22.15 -10.90 6.67
CA GLU A 237 23.03 -11.29 7.79
C GLU A 237 22.27 -11.28 9.12
N GLY A 238 21.03 -10.80 9.13
CA GLY A 238 20.20 -10.66 10.31
C GLY A 238 20.56 -9.44 11.17
N GLU A 239 21.17 -8.41 10.58
CA GLU A 239 21.43 -7.13 11.24
C GLU A 239 20.22 -6.21 11.12
N VAL A 240 19.86 -5.52 12.21
CA VAL A 240 18.80 -4.51 12.18
C VAL A 240 19.39 -3.16 11.83
N GLN A 241 18.88 -2.55 10.77
CA GLN A 241 19.28 -1.22 10.34
C GLN A 241 18.11 -0.25 10.39
N ARG A 242 18.42 1.00 10.72
CA ARG A 242 17.49 2.13 10.64
C ARG A 242 17.91 3.03 9.51
N LEU A 243 17.02 3.20 8.54
CA LEU A 243 17.21 4.09 7.41
C LEU A 243 16.32 5.30 7.59
N ARG A 244 16.92 6.49 7.60
CA ARG A 244 16.14 7.74 7.62
C ARG A 244 15.53 7.97 6.25
N ARG A 245 14.55 8.87 6.18
CA ARG A 245 13.95 9.28 4.91
C ARG A 245 14.99 9.71 3.86
N SER A 246 16.09 10.35 4.26
CA SER A 246 17.18 10.75 3.36
C SER A 246 17.92 9.59 2.71
N ASP A 247 17.91 8.42 3.36
CA ASP A 247 18.67 7.24 2.95
C ASP A 247 17.83 6.33 2.03
N ILE A 248 16.55 6.67 1.85
CA ILE A 248 15.59 5.88 1.08
C ILE A 248 15.17 6.67 -0.15
N ALA A 249 15.48 6.13 -1.33
CA ALA A 249 14.97 6.67 -2.58
C ALA A 249 13.56 6.14 -2.83
N PHE A 250 12.64 7.05 -3.16
CA PHE A 250 11.27 6.72 -3.54
C PHE A 250 10.97 7.27 -4.93
N GLY A 251 10.19 6.51 -5.69
CA GLY A 251 9.74 6.85 -7.03
C GLY A 251 8.34 6.30 -7.29
N TYR A 252 7.85 6.47 -8.52
CA TYR A 252 6.51 5.98 -8.88
C TYR A 252 6.45 4.46 -8.83
N ARG A 253 5.72 3.93 -7.83
CA ARG A 253 5.57 2.49 -7.55
C ARG A 253 6.89 1.78 -7.26
N TRP A 254 7.84 2.51 -6.69
CA TRP A 254 9.20 2.05 -6.50
C TRP A 254 9.80 2.64 -5.22
N SER A 255 10.62 1.84 -4.55
CA SER A 255 11.53 2.26 -3.49
C SER A 255 12.87 1.57 -3.68
N SER A 256 13.94 2.13 -3.12
CA SER A 256 15.29 1.53 -3.18
C SER A 256 15.34 0.12 -2.58
N PHE A 257 14.39 -0.26 -1.71
CA PHE A 257 14.24 -1.61 -1.19
C PHE A 257 14.04 -2.68 -2.27
N GLN A 258 13.52 -2.31 -3.47
CA GLN A 258 13.35 -3.27 -4.57
C GLN A 258 14.66 -3.67 -5.23
N GLU A 259 15.74 -2.90 -5.00
CA GLU A 259 17.06 -3.10 -5.59
C GLU A 259 18.12 -3.45 -4.54
N MET A 260 17.76 -3.36 -3.26
CA MET A 260 18.64 -3.67 -2.13
C MET A 260 18.87 -5.18 -2.04
N THR A 261 20.10 -5.63 -2.33
CA THR A 261 20.45 -7.06 -2.42
C THR A 261 20.58 -7.74 -1.07
N ASP A 262 20.92 -6.98 -0.03
CA ASP A 262 21.07 -7.44 1.35
C ASP A 262 19.78 -7.24 2.16
N LEU A 263 18.68 -6.77 1.57
CA LEU A 263 17.41 -6.64 2.28
C LEU A 263 16.79 -8.02 2.54
N ALA A 264 16.63 -8.39 3.81
CA ALA A 264 15.85 -9.57 4.17
C ALA A 264 14.38 -9.25 4.45
N ALA A 265 14.10 -8.19 5.24
CA ALA A 265 12.73 -7.75 5.49
C ALA A 265 12.62 -6.31 6.00
N ILE A 266 11.47 -5.68 5.77
CA ILE A 266 11.05 -4.45 6.48
C ILE A 266 10.37 -4.87 7.80
N LEU A 267 10.76 -4.28 8.92
CA LEU A 267 10.23 -4.57 10.26
C LEU A 267 9.16 -3.56 10.67
N SER A 268 9.42 -2.28 10.48
CA SER A 268 8.54 -1.19 10.90
C SER A 268 8.82 0.07 10.08
N ALA A 269 7.91 1.04 10.14
CA ALA A 269 8.10 2.35 9.56
C ALA A 269 7.56 3.45 10.49
N ARG A 270 8.33 4.53 10.62
CA ARG A 270 7.92 5.75 11.32
C ARG A 270 7.29 6.71 10.31
N PHE A 271 6.04 7.07 10.58
CA PHE A 271 5.27 8.03 9.81
C PHE A 271 5.22 9.36 10.55
N ARG A 272 5.42 10.47 9.83
CA ARG A 272 5.23 11.83 10.34
C ARG A 272 4.16 12.52 9.51
N LEU A 273 3.03 12.79 10.15
CA LEU A 273 1.84 13.37 9.52
C LEU A 273 1.61 14.80 10.02
N THR A 274 0.81 15.55 9.27
CA THR A 274 0.50 16.95 9.59
C THR A 274 -0.92 17.07 10.12
N ALA A 275 -1.13 17.80 11.22
CA ALA A 275 -2.48 18.05 11.72
C ALA A 275 -3.35 18.74 10.66
N ALA A 276 -4.55 18.22 10.43
CA ALA A 276 -5.52 18.77 9.49
C ALA A 276 -6.95 18.36 9.87
N GLU A 277 -7.77 19.35 10.19
CA GLU A 277 -9.18 19.18 10.58
C GLU A 277 -10.00 18.42 9.52
N LYS A 278 -9.72 18.67 8.24
CA LYS A 278 -10.46 18.07 7.11
C LYS A 278 -9.95 16.68 6.67
N SER A 279 -8.95 16.11 7.37
CA SER A 279 -8.38 14.80 7.01
C SER A 279 -9.44 13.71 6.91
N ARG A 280 -10.34 13.62 7.89
CA ARG A 280 -11.46 12.66 7.89
C ARG A 280 -12.42 12.85 6.72
N GLU A 281 -12.75 14.09 6.35
CA GLU A 281 -13.65 14.39 5.24
C GLU A 281 -13.02 13.99 3.90
N ARG A 282 -11.74 14.35 3.68
CA ARG A 282 -10.99 13.94 2.49
C ARG A 282 -10.92 12.41 2.39
N GLN A 283 -10.62 11.73 3.49
CA GLN A 283 -10.54 10.28 3.54
C GLN A 283 -11.88 9.61 3.16
N ARG A 284 -13.02 10.14 3.65
CA ARG A 284 -14.35 9.68 3.25
C ARG A 284 -14.62 9.89 1.76
N ALA A 285 -14.33 11.07 1.22
CA ALA A 285 -14.50 11.37 -0.19
C ALA A 285 -13.67 10.43 -1.09
N LEU A 286 -12.43 10.11 -0.69
CA LEU A 286 -11.57 9.17 -1.41
C LEU A 286 -12.14 7.75 -1.40
N LEU A 287 -12.68 7.28 -0.25
CA LEU A 287 -13.33 5.98 -0.17
C LEU A 287 -14.61 5.91 -1.01
N GLU A 288 -15.43 6.96 -0.99
CA GLU A 288 -16.65 7.04 -1.81
C GLU A 288 -16.32 7.01 -3.30
N ARG A 289 -15.29 7.76 -3.72
CA ARG A 289 -14.78 7.69 -5.10
C ARG A 289 -14.34 6.27 -5.45
N ARG A 290 -13.54 5.61 -4.61
CA ARG A 290 -13.08 4.23 -4.86
C ARG A 290 -14.24 3.25 -5.00
N ARG A 291 -15.26 3.33 -4.13
CA ARG A 291 -16.46 2.48 -4.22
C ARG A 291 -17.20 2.65 -5.55
N ARG A 292 -17.20 3.85 -6.12
CA ARG A 292 -17.84 4.14 -7.40
C ARG A 292 -17.00 3.71 -8.60
N THR A 293 -15.67 3.77 -8.51
CA THR A 293 -14.78 3.63 -9.67
C THR A 293 -13.97 2.34 -9.70
N GLN A 294 -14.01 1.52 -8.66
CA GLN A 294 -13.21 0.29 -8.56
C GLN A 294 -14.10 -0.90 -8.21
N PRO A 295 -13.77 -2.12 -8.68
CA PRO A 295 -14.54 -3.33 -8.41
C PRO A 295 -14.32 -3.83 -6.97
N ILE A 296 -14.84 -3.08 -5.99
CA ILE A 296 -14.72 -3.42 -4.57
C ILE A 296 -15.49 -4.71 -4.28
N GLY A 297 -14.84 -5.65 -3.61
CA GLY A 297 -15.40 -6.97 -3.27
C GLY A 297 -15.06 -8.06 -4.28
N GLU A 298 -14.63 -7.70 -5.49
CA GLU A 298 -14.12 -8.64 -6.47
C GLU A 298 -12.69 -9.08 -6.12
N ARG A 299 -12.33 -10.30 -6.55
CA ARG A 299 -10.97 -10.83 -6.38
C ARG A 299 -10.02 -10.19 -7.39
N THR A 300 -9.29 -9.17 -6.94
CA THR A 300 -8.32 -8.41 -7.75
C THR A 300 -7.06 -8.12 -6.94
N ALA A 301 -5.92 -7.91 -7.61
CA ALA A 301 -4.69 -7.39 -7.00
C ALA A 301 -4.52 -5.87 -7.16
N GLY A 302 -5.62 -5.14 -7.36
CA GLY A 302 -5.57 -3.71 -7.69
C GLY A 302 -5.25 -3.46 -9.17
N SER A 303 -4.52 -2.38 -9.42
CA SER A 303 -4.05 -2.04 -10.77
C SER A 303 -2.94 -2.98 -11.21
N VAL A 304 -3.10 -3.61 -12.37
CA VAL A 304 -2.13 -4.57 -12.91
C VAL A 304 -0.91 -3.86 -13.50
N PHE A 305 -1.14 -2.73 -14.17
CA PHE A 305 -0.09 -1.96 -14.84
C PHE A 305 0.12 -0.59 -14.19
N ARG A 306 1.37 -0.14 -14.26
CA ARG A 306 1.77 1.23 -13.94
C ARG A 306 1.27 2.17 -15.04
N ASN A 307 0.94 3.42 -14.68
CA ASN A 307 0.62 4.43 -15.69
C ASN A 307 1.87 4.87 -16.47
N PRO A 308 1.79 5.07 -17.80
CA PRO A 308 2.86 5.68 -18.58
C PRO A 308 2.91 7.19 -18.35
N LEU A 309 3.63 7.62 -17.31
CA LEU A 309 3.64 9.01 -16.82
C LEU A 309 4.00 10.05 -17.89
N ASN A 310 4.79 9.66 -18.89
CA ASN A 310 5.23 10.53 -19.98
C ASN A 310 4.15 10.85 -21.02
N LEU A 311 3.02 10.13 -21.01
CA LEU A 311 1.99 10.25 -22.05
C LEU A 311 0.74 11.02 -21.58
N GLY A 312 0.61 11.32 -20.29
CA GLY A 312 -0.58 11.99 -19.73
C GLY A 312 -1.86 11.15 -19.77
N ILE A 313 -1.80 9.90 -20.23
CA ILE A 313 -2.91 8.95 -20.28
C ILE A 313 -2.67 7.81 -19.29
N SER A 314 -3.74 7.32 -18.65
CA SER A 314 -3.62 6.21 -17.70
C SER A 314 -3.57 4.86 -18.40
N ALA A 315 -2.97 3.84 -17.75
CA ALA A 315 -2.99 2.49 -18.28
C ALA A 315 -4.43 1.95 -18.40
N GLY A 316 -5.31 2.27 -17.45
CA GLY A 316 -6.72 1.90 -17.53
C GLY A 316 -7.44 2.49 -18.74
N GLU A 317 -7.14 3.74 -19.07
CA GLU A 317 -7.74 4.40 -20.24
C GLU A 317 -7.23 3.80 -21.54
N LEU A 318 -5.93 3.47 -21.65
CA LEU A 318 -5.38 2.75 -22.81
C LEU A 318 -6.06 1.39 -23.01
N ILE A 319 -6.25 0.62 -21.95
CA ILE A 319 -6.90 -0.70 -22.00
C ILE A 319 -8.38 -0.55 -22.39
N GLU A 320 -9.06 0.48 -21.89
CA GLU A 320 -10.45 0.77 -22.25
C GLU A 320 -10.59 1.18 -23.71
N LEU A 321 -9.73 2.08 -24.20
CA LEU A 321 -9.73 2.53 -25.60
C LEU A 321 -9.31 1.41 -26.58
N ALA A 322 -8.54 0.42 -26.11
CA ALA A 322 -8.29 -0.82 -26.84
C ALA A 322 -9.52 -1.76 -26.90
N GLY A 323 -10.64 -1.40 -26.26
CA GLY A 323 -11.87 -2.20 -26.27
C GLY A 323 -11.84 -3.43 -25.37
N LEU A 324 -10.93 -3.49 -24.39
CA LEU A 324 -10.68 -4.71 -23.62
C LEU A 324 -11.49 -4.82 -22.32
N LYS A 325 -12.34 -3.84 -21.97
CA LYS A 325 -13.22 -3.96 -20.79
C LYS A 325 -14.14 -5.18 -20.95
N GLY A 326 -14.15 -6.05 -19.94
CA GLY A 326 -14.94 -7.28 -19.96
C GLY A 326 -14.34 -8.41 -20.79
N PHE A 327 -13.15 -8.25 -21.39
CA PHE A 327 -12.48 -9.32 -22.12
C PHE A 327 -12.03 -10.44 -21.17
N GLU A 328 -12.14 -11.69 -21.63
CA GLU A 328 -11.99 -12.90 -20.82
C GLU A 328 -11.00 -13.88 -21.46
N ILE A 329 -10.16 -14.50 -20.63
CA ILE A 329 -9.38 -15.70 -20.98
C ILE A 329 -9.46 -16.66 -19.80
N GLY A 330 -9.97 -17.88 -20.05
CA GLY A 330 -10.18 -18.87 -19.00
C GLY A 330 -11.06 -18.32 -17.87
N GLY A 331 -10.60 -18.40 -16.62
CA GLY A 331 -11.30 -17.81 -15.48
C GLY A 331 -10.98 -16.33 -15.17
N ALA A 332 -10.10 -15.68 -15.96
CA ALA A 332 -9.66 -14.31 -15.76
C ALA A 332 -10.46 -13.32 -16.62
N LYS A 333 -10.72 -12.12 -16.10
CA LYS A 333 -11.49 -11.07 -16.78
C LYS A 333 -10.93 -9.67 -16.54
N VAL A 334 -10.89 -8.82 -17.58
CA VAL A 334 -10.67 -7.37 -17.41
C VAL A 334 -11.93 -6.75 -16.82
N SER A 335 -11.83 -6.05 -15.70
CA SER A 335 -13.00 -5.46 -15.03
C SER A 335 -13.77 -4.53 -15.98
N PRO A 336 -15.11 -4.69 -16.09
CA PRO A 336 -15.93 -3.77 -16.86
C PRO A 336 -16.01 -2.39 -16.18
N LEU A 337 -15.77 -2.32 -14.87
CA LEU A 337 -15.80 -1.07 -14.10
C LEU A 337 -14.50 -0.28 -14.22
N HIS A 338 -13.35 -0.94 -14.11
CA HIS A 338 -12.03 -0.29 -14.18
C HIS A 338 -11.04 -1.15 -14.97
N ALA A 339 -10.70 -0.76 -16.20
CA ALA A 339 -9.97 -1.64 -17.13
C ALA A 339 -8.56 -2.05 -16.68
N ASN A 340 -7.90 -1.29 -15.81
CA ASN A 340 -6.62 -1.70 -15.21
C ASN A 340 -6.75 -2.72 -14.05
N PHE A 341 -7.97 -3.17 -13.70
CA PHE A 341 -8.20 -4.15 -12.64
C PHE A 341 -8.63 -5.47 -13.26
N PHE A 342 -7.87 -6.53 -12.98
CA PHE A 342 -8.17 -7.85 -13.50
C PHE A 342 -8.78 -8.70 -12.40
N ILE A 343 -9.86 -9.40 -12.75
CA ILE A 343 -10.72 -10.11 -11.82
C ILE A 343 -10.51 -11.61 -12.01
N ASN A 344 -10.32 -12.31 -10.91
CA ASN A 344 -10.58 -13.75 -10.86
C ASN A 344 -12.10 -13.95 -10.78
N PHE A 345 -12.74 -14.11 -11.94
CA PHE A 345 -14.19 -14.17 -12.06
C PHE A 345 -14.75 -15.59 -11.94
N ASN A 346 -14.01 -16.59 -12.41
CA ASN A 346 -14.48 -17.97 -12.46
C ASN A 346 -13.37 -18.98 -12.14
N SER A 347 -12.83 -18.92 -10.91
CA SER A 347 -11.74 -19.80 -10.46
C SER A 347 -10.53 -19.78 -11.40
N SER A 348 -10.16 -18.58 -11.86
CA SER A 348 -8.97 -18.32 -12.67
C SER A 348 -7.75 -19.03 -12.14
N THR A 349 -7.01 -19.64 -13.05
CA THR A 349 -5.64 -20.09 -12.79
C THR A 349 -4.67 -18.91 -12.92
N SER A 350 -3.47 -19.06 -12.38
CA SER A 350 -2.31 -18.21 -12.64
C SER A 350 -1.97 -18.15 -14.13
N SER A 351 -2.15 -19.25 -14.86
CA SER A 351 -1.96 -19.29 -16.32
C SER A 351 -2.99 -18.44 -17.05
N ASP A 352 -4.27 -18.51 -16.69
CA ASP A 352 -5.32 -17.68 -17.28
C ASP A 352 -5.01 -16.18 -17.08
N MET A 353 -4.62 -15.82 -15.86
CA MET A 353 -4.28 -14.45 -15.51
C MET A 353 -3.05 -13.96 -16.30
N LEU A 354 -2.01 -14.79 -16.44
CA LEU A 354 -0.83 -14.47 -17.24
C LEU A 354 -1.17 -14.29 -18.72
N LEU A 355 -2.00 -15.15 -19.30
CA LEU A 355 -2.45 -15.03 -20.68
C LEU A 355 -3.24 -13.73 -20.89
N LEU A 356 -4.12 -13.38 -19.96
CA LEU A 356 -4.88 -12.13 -20.01
C LEU A 356 -3.96 -10.90 -19.94
N ILE A 357 -2.97 -10.91 -19.03
CA ILE A 357 -1.98 -9.84 -18.90
C ILE A 357 -1.19 -9.66 -20.19
N ASN A 358 -0.69 -10.75 -20.77
CA ASN A 358 0.08 -10.69 -22.02
C ASN A 358 -0.78 -10.19 -23.19
N HIS A 359 -2.00 -10.70 -23.33
CA HIS A 359 -2.92 -10.25 -24.38
C HIS A 359 -3.20 -8.75 -24.30
N VAL A 360 -3.44 -8.23 -23.09
CA VAL A 360 -3.68 -6.80 -22.88
C VAL A 360 -2.44 -5.95 -23.21
N LYS A 361 -1.24 -6.42 -22.86
CA LYS A 361 0.02 -5.74 -23.25
C LYS A 361 0.19 -5.71 -24.77
N GLU A 362 -0.03 -6.84 -25.43
CA GLU A 362 0.09 -6.97 -26.89
C GLU A 362 -0.88 -6.04 -27.61
N GLU A 363 -2.14 -6.02 -27.17
CA GLU A 363 -3.18 -5.23 -27.81
C GLU A 363 -2.98 -3.72 -27.60
N VAL A 364 -2.62 -3.29 -26.38
CA VAL A 364 -2.28 -1.88 -26.12
C VAL A 364 -1.05 -1.45 -26.92
N HIS A 365 -0.04 -2.32 -27.04
CA HIS A 365 1.11 -2.04 -27.90
C HIS A 365 0.71 -1.97 -29.38
N ARG A 366 -0.13 -2.87 -29.87
CA ARG A 366 -0.60 -2.89 -31.25
C ARG A 366 -1.32 -1.59 -31.62
N VAL A 367 -2.23 -1.12 -30.76
CA VAL A 367 -3.08 0.05 -31.01
C VAL A 367 -2.34 1.37 -30.77
N PHE A 368 -1.58 1.47 -29.68
CA PHE A 368 -1.01 2.75 -29.23
C PHE A 368 0.51 2.81 -29.30
N GLN A 369 1.20 1.72 -29.65
CA GLN A 369 2.66 1.60 -29.59
C GLN A 369 3.22 1.89 -28.18
N VAL A 370 2.43 1.59 -27.15
CA VAL A 370 2.79 1.78 -25.74
C VAL A 370 3.07 0.43 -25.10
N GLN A 371 4.25 0.29 -24.50
CA GLN A 371 4.62 -0.89 -23.72
C GLN A 371 4.19 -0.69 -22.26
N LEU A 372 3.09 -1.35 -21.86
CA LEU A 372 2.64 -1.33 -20.47
C LEU A 372 3.61 -2.13 -19.59
N LYS A 373 3.94 -1.55 -18.43
CA LYS A 373 4.78 -2.19 -17.40
C LYS A 373 3.92 -2.63 -16.23
N GLU A 374 4.12 -3.85 -15.78
CA GLU A 374 3.41 -4.42 -14.64
C GLU A 374 3.78 -3.74 -13.31
N GLU A 375 2.80 -3.59 -12.42
CA GLU A 375 2.96 -3.18 -11.03
C GLU A 375 2.97 -4.39 -10.07
N ILE A 376 2.26 -5.46 -10.47
CA ILE A 376 2.15 -6.70 -9.71
C ILE A 376 3.48 -7.47 -9.63
N ARG A 377 3.59 -8.32 -8.63
CA ARG A 377 4.74 -9.21 -8.42
C ARG A 377 4.38 -10.64 -8.81
N TYR A 378 5.17 -11.24 -9.67
CA TYR A 378 5.08 -12.67 -9.95
C TYR A 378 5.83 -13.46 -8.86
N VAL A 379 5.19 -14.51 -8.36
CA VAL A 379 5.80 -15.45 -7.42
C VAL A 379 5.80 -16.84 -8.07
N PRO A 380 6.91 -17.23 -8.71
CA PRO A 380 7.00 -18.52 -9.39
C PRO A 380 7.13 -19.68 -8.39
N TYR A 381 6.94 -20.91 -8.87
CA TYR A 381 7.17 -22.11 -8.06
C TYR A 381 8.61 -22.23 -7.53
N ARG A 382 9.58 -21.80 -8.34
CA ARG A 382 11.01 -21.71 -8.03
C ARG A 382 11.56 -20.38 -8.56
N ASN A 383 12.39 -19.72 -7.76
CA ASN A 383 13.09 -18.48 -8.14
C ASN A 383 14.21 -18.73 -9.14
#